data_AF-A0A370NCN8-F1
#
_entry.id   AF-A0A370NCN8-F1
#
_cell.length_a   1.000
_cell.length_b   1.000
_cell.length_c   1.000
_cell.angle_alpha   90.00
_cell.angle_beta   90.00
_cell.angle_gamma   90.00
#
_symmetry.space_group_name_H-M   'P 1'
#
loop_
_entity.id
_entity.type
_entity.pdbx_description
1 polymer ?
#
loop_
_entity_poly.entity_id
_entity_poly.type
_entity_poly.pdbx_seq_one_letter_code
_entity_poly.pdbx_strand_id
1 'polypeptide(L)'
;MEKPEAENVADPNAATLTFTSSGMPMIVAYSMSQSPRICSSSDFKPVGRVFHSGREVLLPWIAHLTELGNKGLLRTETVREQHVQPGVPIQVKGVFGSEVPDRRYDSCGPLVAAFTPEPGHKYHVNFAFQGKSSCSQSLMDVTDSDHPVPAGHAVACPKVNDYAAVDNDAKNYLKADHEKDLSEAQQEEAAATSNADKVSAIKKEAAALDSLGQSKEALATVDRALAMAGVSERRALIATKAGILFSLNDPQAALTLLAPEIESIRKQAASQPPVQRAAMLGTYTEGFVTATFAHMQLQQWQDAVGTLADAQSPLEGPSFLAYRGLIYRYIMARTQNPSLANASLEHDAAYYAEHDSGHYGALLRMWRGEETVLEVAGILARMSGVDRQEARGEVLFYTAAYLKFVKDKAAGAKMTLTNLNQLAPYGSIEWIYGQRVLQ
;
A
#
# COMPACT_ATOMS: atom_id res chain seq x y z
N MET A 1 55.27 5.17 11.70
CA MET A 1 54.58 3.92 12.09
C MET A 1 53.09 4.21 12.04
N GLU A 2 52.49 4.01 10.87
CA GLU A 2 51.03 3.97 10.72
C GLU A 2 50.52 2.70 11.42
N LYS A 3 49.47 2.88 12.22
CA LYS A 3 48.73 1.80 12.85
C LYS A 3 47.70 1.32 11.81
N PRO A 4 47.60 0.03 11.51
CA PRO A 4 46.71 -0.46 10.47
C PRO A 4 45.24 -0.24 10.86
N GLU A 5 44.43 0.19 9.90
CA GLU A 5 42.97 0.22 9.99
C GLU A 5 42.47 -1.19 10.34
N ALA A 6 41.68 -1.26 11.42
CA ALA A 6 41.04 -2.50 11.82
C ALA A 6 39.98 -2.87 10.76
N GLU A 7 40.20 -4.01 10.16
CA GLU A 7 39.24 -4.77 9.37
C GLU A 7 37.92 -4.87 10.16
N ASN A 8 36.83 -4.37 9.57
CA ASN A 8 35.51 -4.24 10.18
C ASN A 8 34.90 -5.64 10.35
N VAL A 9 35.18 -6.29 11.49
CA VAL A 9 34.53 -7.55 11.87
C VAL A 9 33.05 -7.27 12.06
N ALA A 10 32.21 -7.86 11.20
CA ALA A 10 30.76 -7.77 11.31
C ALA A 10 30.32 -8.24 12.71
N ASP A 11 29.80 -7.32 13.52
CA ASP A 11 29.22 -7.63 14.83
C ASP A 11 27.98 -8.51 14.60
N PRO A 12 27.97 -9.79 15.04
CA PRO A 12 26.84 -10.69 14.85
C PRO A 12 25.57 -10.25 15.57
N ASN A 13 25.67 -9.28 16.49
CA ASN A 13 24.52 -8.68 17.17
C ASN A 13 24.05 -7.36 16.53
N ALA A 14 24.75 -6.84 15.51
CA ALA A 14 24.30 -5.65 14.81
C ALA A 14 22.99 -5.93 14.07
N ALA A 15 22.09 -4.95 14.07
CA ALA A 15 20.92 -4.98 13.20
C ALA A 15 21.33 -4.56 11.78
N THR A 16 20.74 -5.18 10.76
CA THR A 16 21.01 -4.85 9.36
C THR A 16 19.83 -4.13 8.76
N LEU A 17 20.04 -2.97 8.14
CA LEU A 17 19.04 -2.26 7.34
C LEU A 17 19.38 -2.41 5.87
N THR A 18 18.46 -2.98 5.09
CA THR A 18 18.54 -3.05 3.64
C THR A 18 17.66 -1.96 3.03
N PHE A 19 18.19 -1.19 2.10
CA PHE A 19 17.49 -0.10 1.41
C PHE A 19 17.27 -0.48 -0.05
N THR A 20 16.04 -0.33 -0.54
CA THR A 20 15.68 -0.54 -1.96
C THR A 20 14.70 0.52 -2.46
N SER A 21 14.56 0.59 -3.78
CA SER A 21 13.50 1.35 -4.45
C SER A 21 12.73 0.43 -5.39
N SER A 22 11.42 0.61 -5.49
CA SER A 22 10.53 -0.25 -6.29
C SER A 22 9.50 0.55 -7.10
N GLY A 23 8.85 -0.11 -8.06
CA GLY A 23 7.80 0.48 -8.90
C GLY A 23 8.33 1.24 -10.12
N MET A 24 9.20 2.23 -9.92
CA MET A 24 9.78 3.04 -11.01
C MET A 24 11.30 3.19 -10.88
N PRO A 25 12.05 3.29 -11.98
CA PRO A 25 13.52 3.42 -11.98
C PRO A 25 14.00 4.83 -11.58
N MET A 26 13.37 5.41 -10.54
CA MET A 26 13.68 6.71 -9.98
C MET A 26 14.72 6.56 -8.87
N ILE A 27 15.61 7.55 -8.77
CA ILE A 27 16.63 7.58 -7.72
C ILE A 27 16.04 8.21 -6.46
N VAL A 28 16.19 7.51 -5.35
CA VAL A 28 15.87 8.01 -4.01
C VAL A 28 17.17 8.21 -3.25
N ALA A 29 17.40 9.42 -2.80
CA ALA A 29 18.44 9.71 -1.80
C ALA A 29 17.84 9.54 -0.41
N TYR A 30 18.58 8.92 0.50
CA TYR A 30 18.11 8.69 1.87
C TYR A 30 19.14 9.09 2.92
N SER A 31 18.61 9.51 4.06
CA SER A 31 19.37 9.99 5.21
C SER A 31 18.88 9.34 6.49
N MET A 32 19.77 9.23 7.47
CA MET A 32 19.47 8.66 8.78
C MET A 32 19.86 9.62 9.91
N SER A 33 19.15 9.56 11.02
CA SER A 33 19.50 10.24 12.27
C SER A 33 19.34 9.30 13.46
N GLN A 34 20.26 9.39 14.43
CA GLN A 34 20.13 8.74 15.75
C GLN A 34 19.72 9.76 16.82
N SER A 35 19.35 10.98 16.42
CA SER A 35 18.96 12.03 17.36
C SER A 35 17.62 11.69 18.00
N PRO A 36 17.47 11.88 19.32
CA PRO A 36 16.16 11.84 19.96
C PRO A 36 15.28 13.03 19.54
N ARG A 37 15.86 14.07 18.91
CA ARG A 37 15.10 15.19 18.36
C ARG A 37 14.48 14.80 17.03
N ILE A 38 13.17 14.68 17.04
CA ILE A 38 12.35 14.37 15.87
C ILE A 38 12.56 15.42 14.77
N CYS A 39 12.82 14.96 13.54
CA CYS A 39 12.82 15.77 12.32
C CYS A 39 13.75 16.99 12.31
N SER A 40 14.80 17.00 13.14
CA SER A 40 15.83 18.03 13.11
C SER A 40 16.67 17.87 11.85
N SER A 41 16.52 18.76 10.88
CA SER A 41 17.21 18.67 9.57
C SER A 41 18.73 18.68 9.69
N SER A 42 19.30 19.29 10.73
CA SER A 42 20.74 19.27 11.03
C SER A 42 21.25 17.91 11.51
N ASP A 43 20.35 17.07 12.03
CA ASP A 43 20.71 15.80 12.67
C ASP A 43 20.62 14.62 11.69
N PHE A 44 20.10 14.82 10.48
CA PHE A 44 20.07 13.81 9.41
C PHE A 44 21.36 13.83 8.60
N LYS A 45 22.03 12.68 8.55
CA LYS A 45 23.22 12.47 7.72
C LYS A 45 22.82 11.73 6.44
N PRO A 46 23.22 12.21 5.25
CA PRO A 46 23.07 11.46 4.01
C PRO A 46 23.80 10.11 4.11
N VAL A 47 23.10 9.02 3.80
CA VAL A 47 23.66 7.66 3.90
C VAL A 47 23.88 7.06 2.52
N GLY A 48 22.93 7.24 1.60
CA GLY A 48 23.06 6.63 0.29
C GLY A 48 21.96 7.00 -0.69
N ARG A 49 22.02 6.32 -1.84
CA ARG A 49 21.05 6.45 -2.92
C ARG A 49 20.72 5.07 -3.46
N VAL A 50 19.44 4.82 -3.71
CA VAL A 50 18.93 3.58 -4.30
C VAL A 50 18.01 3.85 -5.48
N PHE A 51 17.93 2.92 -6.42
CA PHE A 51 17.01 2.98 -7.56
C PHE A 51 16.47 1.60 -7.93
N HIS A 52 15.27 1.54 -8.51
CA HIS A 52 14.76 0.31 -9.10
C HIS A 52 15.42 0.05 -10.46
N SER A 53 15.77 -1.21 -10.76
CA SER A 53 16.40 -1.59 -12.03
C SER A 53 15.54 -1.28 -13.27
N GLY A 54 14.22 -1.22 -13.09
CA GLY A 54 13.27 -1.01 -14.17
C GLY A 54 13.07 -2.26 -15.06
N ARG A 55 13.67 -3.41 -14.74
CA ARG A 55 13.59 -4.63 -15.58
C ARG A 55 12.17 -5.18 -15.77
N GLU A 56 11.25 -4.81 -14.89
CA GLU A 56 9.84 -5.22 -14.92
C GLU A 56 8.93 -4.21 -15.62
N VAL A 57 9.41 -2.97 -15.81
CA VAL A 57 8.62 -1.83 -16.31
C VAL A 57 9.20 -1.17 -17.56
N LEU A 58 10.43 -1.50 -17.94
CA LEU A 58 11.14 -1.02 -19.12
C LEU A 58 11.50 -2.17 -20.05
N LEU A 59 11.69 -1.87 -21.34
CA LEU A 59 12.28 -2.83 -22.27
C LEU A 59 13.68 -3.25 -21.79
N PRO A 60 14.09 -4.52 -21.99
CA PRO A 60 15.34 -5.06 -21.42
C PRO A 60 16.60 -4.24 -21.73
N TRP A 61 16.70 -3.68 -22.94
CA TRP A 61 17.84 -2.86 -23.34
C TRP A 61 17.84 -1.49 -22.64
N ILE A 62 16.67 -0.91 -22.37
CA ILE A 62 16.55 0.35 -21.63
C ILE A 62 16.89 0.12 -20.16
N ALA A 63 16.34 -0.93 -19.54
CA ALA A 63 16.67 -1.30 -18.15
C ALA A 63 18.18 -1.51 -17.97
N HIS A 64 18.85 -2.17 -18.93
CA HIS A 64 20.29 -2.35 -18.89
C HIS A 64 21.08 -1.03 -18.98
N LEU A 65 20.68 -0.12 -19.87
CA LEU A 65 21.30 1.21 -19.97
C LEU A 65 21.05 2.06 -18.72
N THR A 66 19.85 2.00 -18.15
CA THR A 66 19.50 2.67 -16.89
C THR A 66 20.36 2.16 -15.73
N GLU A 67 20.55 0.85 -15.61
CA GLU A 67 21.44 0.27 -14.59
C GLU A 67 22.90 0.70 -14.77
N LEU A 68 23.43 0.64 -16.00
CA LEU A 68 24.80 1.05 -16.29
C LEU A 68 25.02 2.54 -15.98
N GLY A 69 24.08 3.40 -16.37
CA GLY A 69 24.15 4.83 -16.08
C GLY A 69 24.10 5.13 -14.59
N ASN A 70 23.12 4.58 -13.87
CA ASN A 70 22.93 4.88 -12.45
C ASN A 70 24.04 4.30 -11.56
N LYS A 71 24.51 3.07 -11.83
CA LYS A 71 25.61 2.46 -11.08
C LYS A 71 26.95 3.11 -11.43
N GLY A 72 27.25 3.24 -12.72
CA GLY A 72 28.56 3.69 -13.20
C GLY A 72 28.81 5.20 -13.04
N LEU A 73 27.80 6.04 -13.31
CA LEU A 73 27.96 7.51 -13.28
C LEU A 73 27.50 8.12 -11.96
N LEU A 74 26.35 7.67 -11.43
CA LEU A 74 25.73 8.28 -10.25
C LEU A 74 26.01 7.52 -8.93
N ARG A 75 26.79 6.42 -8.99
CA ARG A 75 27.14 5.56 -7.85
C ARG A 75 25.94 5.13 -7.01
N THR A 76 24.79 5.00 -7.67
CA THR A 76 23.51 4.62 -7.07
C THR A 76 23.33 3.13 -7.26
N GLU A 77 22.96 2.40 -6.19
CA GLU A 77 22.83 0.95 -6.22
C GLU A 77 21.37 0.51 -6.24
N THR A 78 21.11 -0.72 -6.69
CA THR A 78 19.76 -1.31 -6.63
C THR A 78 19.38 -1.74 -5.21
N VAL A 79 20.38 -2.03 -4.39
CA VAL A 79 20.26 -2.44 -2.98
C VAL A 79 21.43 -1.85 -2.20
N ARG A 80 21.22 -1.37 -0.98
CA ARG A 80 22.31 -1.02 -0.04
C ARG A 80 22.03 -1.55 1.34
N GLU A 81 23.06 -2.07 2.00
CA GLU A 81 22.97 -2.51 3.39
C GLU A 81 23.70 -1.54 4.32
N GLN A 82 23.14 -1.34 5.50
CA GLN A 82 23.71 -0.56 6.59
C GLN A 82 23.62 -1.35 7.88
N HIS A 83 24.74 -1.53 8.57
CA HIS A 83 24.76 -2.11 9.90
C HIS A 83 24.55 -0.99 10.92
N VAL A 84 23.68 -1.23 11.90
CA VAL A 84 23.33 -0.27 12.94
C VAL A 84 23.39 -0.93 14.31
N GLN A 85 23.63 -0.11 15.34
CA GLN A 85 23.65 -0.59 16.71
C GLN A 85 22.21 -0.87 17.19
N PRO A 86 21.93 -2.05 17.75
CA PRO A 86 20.62 -2.34 18.31
C PRO A 86 20.35 -1.50 19.57
N GLY A 87 19.07 -1.28 19.87
CA GLY A 87 18.61 -0.51 21.05
C GLY A 87 18.76 1.01 20.92
N VAL A 88 19.42 1.52 19.88
CA VAL A 88 19.56 2.96 19.61
C VAL A 88 18.47 3.40 18.64
N PRO A 89 17.57 4.34 19.01
CA PRO A 89 16.54 4.82 18.11
C PRO A 89 17.11 5.45 16.83
N ILE A 90 16.49 5.16 15.70
CA ILE A 90 16.87 5.62 14.37
C ILE A 90 15.68 6.29 13.70
N GLN A 91 15.93 7.38 13.00
CA GLN A 91 15.03 8.04 12.07
C GLN A 91 15.55 7.87 10.64
N VAL A 92 14.67 7.51 9.70
CA VAL A 92 14.98 7.32 8.27
C VAL A 92 14.13 8.25 7.43
N LYS A 93 14.75 8.92 6.46
CA LYS A 93 14.11 9.86 5.52
C LYS A 93 14.54 9.58 4.08
N GLY A 94 13.58 9.34 3.19
CA GLY A 94 13.77 9.27 1.74
C GLY A 94 13.30 10.51 0.98
N VAL A 95 14.06 10.94 -0.03
CA VAL A 95 13.72 12.05 -0.93
C VAL A 95 14.01 11.70 -2.39
N PHE A 96 13.16 12.16 -3.30
CA PHE A 96 13.29 12.00 -4.75
C PHE A 96 13.11 13.35 -5.46
N GLY A 97 13.73 13.53 -6.65
CA GLY A 97 13.69 14.81 -7.39
C GLY A 97 14.99 15.13 -8.15
N SER A 98 14.97 16.13 -9.04
CA SER A 98 16.10 16.45 -9.93
C SER A 98 17.26 17.17 -9.21
N GLU A 99 18.50 16.85 -9.59
CA GLU A 99 19.75 17.47 -9.08
C GLU A 99 20.04 18.89 -9.61
N VAL A 100 19.11 19.51 -10.34
CA VAL A 100 19.25 20.87 -10.93
C VAL A 100 18.69 21.90 -9.92
N PRO A 101 19.25 23.12 -9.75
CA PRO A 101 19.23 23.87 -8.49
C PRO A 101 17.91 24.62 -8.20
N ASP A 102 16.76 24.05 -8.54
CA ASP A 102 15.46 24.51 -8.05
C ASP A 102 14.95 23.54 -6.97
N ARG A 103 14.75 24.07 -5.76
CA ARG A 103 14.68 23.35 -4.48
C ARG A 103 13.38 22.54 -4.27
N ARG A 104 12.93 21.73 -5.22
CA ARG A 104 11.80 20.80 -5.03
C ARG A 104 12.30 19.36 -5.00
N TYR A 105 12.78 18.94 -3.83
CA TYR A 105 12.86 17.52 -3.51
C TYR A 105 11.50 17.12 -2.93
N ASP A 106 10.81 16.18 -3.58
CA ASP A 106 9.61 15.57 -3.06
C ASP A 106 10.01 14.43 -2.11
N SER A 107 9.31 14.30 -0.97
CA SER A 107 9.61 13.26 0.01
C SER A 107 8.87 11.97 -0.33
N CYS A 108 9.52 10.82 -0.15
CA CYS A 108 8.80 9.55 -0.09
C CYS A 108 8.07 9.48 1.27
N GLY A 109 6.74 9.42 1.26
CA GLY A 109 5.91 9.51 2.47
C GLY A 109 5.81 8.19 3.24
N PRO A 110 5.85 8.15 4.58
CA PRO A 110 5.95 9.26 5.52
C PRO A 110 7.33 9.94 5.48
N LEU A 111 7.33 11.26 5.70
CA LEU A 111 8.52 12.11 5.55
C LEU A 111 9.71 11.66 6.40
N VAL A 112 9.43 11.04 7.56
CA VAL A 112 10.38 10.36 8.43
C VAL A 112 9.69 9.14 9.05
N ALA A 113 10.36 7.98 9.08
CA ALA A 113 9.99 6.84 9.89
C ALA A 113 10.98 6.70 11.06
N ALA A 114 10.50 6.37 12.25
CA ALA A 114 11.34 6.10 13.41
C ALA A 114 11.11 4.72 13.99
N PHE A 115 12.19 4.12 14.50
CA PHE A 115 12.17 2.83 15.15
C PHE A 115 13.41 2.58 16.01
N THR A 116 13.38 1.51 16.80
CA THR A 116 14.52 1.04 17.58
C THR A 116 14.88 -0.36 17.10
N PRO A 117 16.04 -0.56 16.44
CA PRO A 117 16.44 -1.88 15.95
C PRO A 117 16.71 -2.86 17.09
N GLU A 118 16.35 -4.13 16.91
CA GLU A 118 16.58 -5.21 17.86
C GLU A 118 17.86 -6.02 17.51
N PRO A 119 18.55 -6.64 18.48
CA PRO A 119 19.79 -7.37 18.24
C PRO A 119 19.62 -8.51 17.23
N GLY A 120 20.42 -8.52 16.17
CA GLY A 120 20.40 -9.57 15.14
C GLY A 120 19.22 -9.52 14.16
N HIS A 121 18.35 -8.50 14.28
CA HIS A 121 17.22 -8.34 13.37
C HIS A 121 17.65 -7.72 12.03
N LYS A 122 16.91 -8.08 10.98
CA LYS A 122 17.07 -7.55 9.62
C LYS A 122 15.87 -6.68 9.30
N TYR A 123 16.12 -5.47 8.84
CA TYR A 123 15.10 -4.50 8.47
C TYR A 123 15.21 -4.17 6.99
N HIS A 124 14.07 -3.93 6.34
CA HIS A 124 13.98 -3.52 4.96
C HIS A 124 13.27 -2.17 4.87
N VAL A 125 13.97 -1.19 4.34
CA VAL A 125 13.43 0.12 3.98
C VAL A 125 13.19 0.15 2.48
N ASN A 126 11.93 0.19 2.06
CA ASN A 126 11.57 0.26 0.65
C ASN A 126 10.94 1.62 0.31
N PHE A 127 11.46 2.24 -0.75
CA PHE A 127 10.90 3.44 -1.36
C PHE A 127 10.10 3.06 -2.60
N ALA A 128 8.77 2.96 -2.48
CA ALA A 128 7.89 2.45 -3.52
C ALA A 128 7.26 3.59 -4.31
N PHE A 129 7.45 3.59 -5.63
CA PHE A 129 6.81 4.54 -6.53
C PHE A 129 5.51 4.01 -7.10
N GLN A 130 4.46 4.82 -7.00
CA GLN A 130 3.21 4.64 -7.73
C GLN A 130 3.16 5.68 -8.86
N GLY A 131 3.67 5.31 -10.02
CA GLY A 131 3.88 6.27 -11.11
C GLY A 131 5.03 7.24 -10.82
N LYS A 132 5.05 8.40 -11.51
CA LYS A 132 6.19 9.34 -11.46
C LYS A 132 6.11 10.39 -10.34
N SER A 133 4.93 10.59 -9.76
CA SER A 133 4.64 11.69 -8.82
C SER A 133 4.38 11.23 -7.39
N SER A 134 4.12 9.94 -7.16
CA SER A 134 3.86 9.39 -5.84
C SER A 134 4.98 8.44 -5.42
N CYS A 135 5.53 8.68 -4.23
CA CYS A 135 6.51 7.81 -3.58
C CYS A 135 6.10 7.58 -2.13
N SER A 136 6.09 6.33 -1.69
CA SER A 136 5.94 5.94 -0.30
C SER A 136 7.22 5.31 0.26
N GLN A 137 7.39 5.39 1.57
CA GLN A 137 8.47 4.79 2.34
C GLN A 137 7.85 3.78 3.29
N SER A 138 8.34 2.54 3.26
CA SER A 138 7.99 1.52 4.24
C SER A 138 9.24 1.06 4.98
N LEU A 139 9.08 0.68 6.24
CA LEU A 139 10.13 0.12 7.09
C LEU A 139 9.59 -1.14 7.74
N MET A 140 10.15 -2.28 7.34
CA MET A 140 9.72 -3.60 7.77
C MET A 140 10.85 -4.33 8.49
N ASP A 141 10.54 -5.10 9.53
CA ASP A 141 11.38 -6.17 10.02
C ASP A 141 11.17 -7.36 9.08
N VAL A 142 12.26 -7.85 8.52
CA VAL A 142 12.32 -8.96 7.56
C VAL A 142 13.21 -10.08 8.09
N THR A 143 13.38 -10.16 9.42
CA THR A 143 14.14 -11.23 10.08
C THR A 143 13.53 -12.59 9.76
N ASP A 144 12.19 -12.69 9.80
CA ASP A 144 11.43 -13.73 9.09
C ASP A 144 11.07 -13.19 7.70
N SER A 145 11.70 -13.73 6.65
CA SER A 145 11.47 -13.29 5.28
C SER A 145 10.11 -13.68 4.73
N ASP A 146 9.48 -14.71 5.31
CA ASP A 146 8.18 -15.18 4.86
C ASP A 146 7.04 -14.38 5.51
N HIS A 147 7.30 -13.74 6.66
CA HIS A 147 6.33 -12.91 7.39
C HIS A 147 6.97 -11.59 7.84
N PRO A 148 7.24 -10.67 6.91
CA PRO A 148 7.75 -9.36 7.30
C PRO A 148 6.73 -8.63 8.18
N VAL A 149 7.17 -7.72 9.05
CA VAL A 149 6.28 -6.92 9.94
C VAL A 149 6.68 -5.45 9.95
N PRO A 150 5.75 -4.49 10.07
CA PRO A 150 6.12 -3.07 10.21
C PRO A 150 6.99 -2.83 11.45
N ALA A 151 8.21 -2.33 11.26
CA ALA A 151 9.19 -2.15 12.34
C ALA A 151 9.25 -0.73 12.90
N GLY A 152 8.47 0.21 12.37
CA GLY A 152 8.54 1.60 12.78
C GLY A 152 7.23 2.35 12.60
N HIS A 153 7.25 3.60 13.01
CA HIS A 153 6.10 4.48 12.91
C HIS A 153 6.46 5.75 12.14
N ALA A 154 5.49 6.27 11.39
CA ALA A 154 5.57 7.60 10.80
C ALA A 154 5.75 8.64 11.91
N VAL A 155 6.65 9.58 11.68
CA VAL A 155 6.87 10.70 12.59
C VAL A 155 6.35 11.98 11.95
N ALA A 156 5.47 12.67 12.67
CA ALA A 156 4.96 13.97 12.27
C ALA A 156 6.10 15.01 12.39
N CYS A 157 6.72 15.33 11.26
CA CYS A 157 7.70 16.41 11.20
C CYS A 157 6.99 17.77 11.22
N PRO A 158 7.32 18.67 12.16
CA PRO A 158 6.83 20.04 12.06
C PRO A 158 7.39 20.66 10.78
N LYS A 159 6.52 21.01 9.83
CA LYS A 159 6.93 21.92 8.76
C LYS A 159 7.21 23.28 9.40
N VAL A 160 8.13 24.05 8.82
CA VAL A 160 8.41 25.44 9.21
C VAL A 160 7.15 26.34 9.16
N ASN A 161 6.02 25.86 8.61
CA ASN A 161 4.73 26.55 8.63
C ASN A 161 3.50 25.71 9.06
N ASP A 162 3.61 24.50 9.61
CA ASP A 162 2.43 23.75 10.08
C ASP A 162 2.44 23.57 11.61
N TYR A 163 2.21 24.68 12.31
CA TYR A 163 1.60 24.70 13.65
C TYR A 163 0.22 25.38 13.61
N ALA A 164 -0.52 25.22 12.51
CA ALA A 164 -1.84 25.83 12.32
C ALA A 164 -2.86 24.94 11.58
N ALA A 165 -2.68 23.62 11.59
CA ALA A 165 -3.75 22.68 11.20
C ALA A 165 -4.20 21.88 12.42
N VAL A 166 -4.73 22.60 13.43
CA VAL A 166 -5.79 22.04 14.25
C VAL A 166 -6.95 21.78 13.28
N ASP A 167 -7.50 20.57 13.35
CA ASP A 167 -8.63 20.07 12.58
C ASP A 167 -9.59 21.16 12.13
N ASN A 168 -9.70 21.31 10.81
CA ASN A 168 -10.99 21.67 10.26
C ASN A 168 -11.57 20.34 9.73
N ASP A 169 -12.44 19.72 10.54
CA ASP A 169 -13.26 18.56 10.17
C ASP A 169 -14.10 18.78 8.89
N ALA A 170 -14.04 19.97 8.28
CA ALA A 170 -14.65 20.32 7.01
C ALA A 170 -13.85 19.90 5.75
N LYS A 171 -12.55 19.55 5.85
CA LYS A 171 -11.73 19.20 4.66
C LYS A 171 -11.63 17.68 4.47
N ASN A 172 -12.19 17.19 3.37
CA ASN A 172 -12.01 15.80 2.93
C ASN A 172 -10.73 15.70 2.06
N TYR A 173 -9.66 15.11 2.62
CA TYR A 173 -8.35 15.00 1.95
C TYR A 173 -8.40 14.03 0.79
N LEU A 174 -9.07 12.89 0.95
CA LEU A 174 -9.26 11.90 -0.11
C LEU A 174 -9.98 12.51 -1.31
N LYS A 175 -11.08 13.25 -1.07
CA LYS A 175 -11.79 13.95 -2.14
C LYS A 175 -10.90 14.93 -2.88
N ALA A 176 -10.15 15.75 -2.15
CA ALA A 176 -9.26 16.75 -2.74
C ALA A 176 -8.12 16.10 -3.55
N ASP A 177 -7.64 14.94 -3.11
CA ASP A 177 -6.60 14.17 -3.81
C ASP A 177 -7.15 13.58 -5.11
N HIS A 178 -8.33 12.94 -5.08
CA HIS A 178 -8.98 12.43 -6.29
C HIS A 178 -9.40 13.54 -7.28
N GLU A 179 -9.82 14.72 -6.79
CA GLU A 179 -10.09 15.91 -7.63
C GLU A 179 -8.81 16.39 -8.34
N LYS A 180 -7.66 16.32 -7.65
CA LYS A 180 -6.36 16.65 -8.21
C LYS A 180 -5.93 15.60 -9.24
N ASP A 181 -6.03 14.31 -8.91
CA ASP A 181 -5.71 13.20 -9.81
C ASP A 181 -6.54 13.25 -11.09
N LEU A 182 -7.82 13.60 -10.98
CA LEU A 182 -8.70 13.82 -12.13
C LEU A 182 -8.18 14.94 -13.03
N SER A 183 -7.82 16.10 -12.44
CA SER A 183 -7.29 17.24 -13.19
C SER A 183 -5.94 16.91 -13.86
N GLU A 184 -5.06 16.21 -13.15
CA GLU A 184 -3.77 15.77 -13.69
C GLU A 184 -3.95 14.76 -14.82
N ALA A 185 -4.84 13.78 -14.68
CA ALA A 185 -5.14 12.80 -15.72
C ALA A 185 -5.66 13.47 -17.00
N GLN A 186 -6.52 14.48 -16.89
CA GLN A 186 -7.03 15.24 -18.02
C GLN A 186 -5.93 16.06 -18.72
N GLN A 187 -5.01 16.64 -17.96
CA GLN A 187 -3.84 17.33 -18.50
C GLN A 187 -2.87 16.36 -19.19
N GLU A 188 -2.62 15.19 -18.59
CA GLU A 188 -1.83 14.12 -19.18
C GLU A 188 -2.44 13.61 -20.49
N GLU A 189 -3.77 13.46 -20.56
CA GLU A 189 -4.45 13.05 -21.80
C GLU A 189 -4.25 14.10 -22.90
N ALA A 190 -4.43 15.38 -22.57
CA ALA A 190 -4.26 16.49 -23.53
C ALA A 190 -2.80 16.61 -24.01
N ALA A 191 -1.83 16.27 -23.16
CA ALA A 191 -0.41 16.31 -23.47
C ALA A 191 0.14 15.00 -24.05
N ALA A 192 -0.67 13.93 -24.14
CA ALA A 192 -0.21 12.62 -24.56
C ALA A 192 0.31 12.62 -26.00
N THR A 193 1.55 12.13 -26.18
CA THR A 193 2.21 12.06 -27.50
C THR A 193 2.15 10.68 -28.13
N SER A 194 1.65 9.67 -27.40
CA SER A 194 1.46 8.31 -27.86
C SER A 194 0.09 7.75 -27.45
N ASN A 195 -0.38 6.73 -28.16
CA ASN A 195 -1.63 6.03 -27.80
C ASN A 195 -1.53 5.36 -26.42
N ALA A 196 -0.36 4.83 -26.06
CA ALA A 196 -0.15 4.20 -24.75
C ALA A 196 -0.24 5.22 -23.61
N ASP A 197 0.40 6.40 -23.77
CA ASP A 197 0.30 7.49 -22.78
C ASP A 197 -1.16 7.96 -22.65
N LYS A 198 -1.85 8.10 -23.78
CA LYS A 198 -3.26 8.51 -23.81
C LYS A 198 -4.15 7.49 -23.09
N VAL A 199 -4.00 6.21 -23.36
CA VAL A 199 -4.75 5.13 -22.69
C VAL A 199 -4.45 5.12 -21.18
N SER A 200 -3.18 5.32 -20.78
CA SER A 200 -2.80 5.41 -19.38
C SER A 200 -3.46 6.60 -18.66
N ALA A 201 -3.48 7.78 -19.31
CA ALA A 201 -4.11 8.98 -18.76
C ALA A 201 -5.63 8.79 -18.61
N ILE A 202 -6.30 8.24 -19.64
CA ILE A 202 -7.75 7.97 -19.58
C ILE A 202 -8.08 6.93 -18.50
N LYS A 203 -7.22 5.93 -18.26
CA LYS A 203 -7.40 5.00 -17.14
C LYS A 203 -7.39 5.72 -15.79
N LYS A 204 -6.41 6.62 -15.58
CA LYS A 204 -6.33 7.42 -14.35
C LYS A 204 -7.56 8.31 -14.17
N GLU A 205 -8.01 8.93 -15.26
CA GLU A 205 -9.24 9.74 -15.28
C GLU A 205 -10.44 8.89 -14.82
N ALA A 206 -10.61 7.69 -15.38
CA ALA A 206 -11.68 6.78 -14.99
C ALA A 206 -11.61 6.36 -13.51
N ALA A 207 -10.41 6.03 -13.01
CA ALA A 207 -10.22 5.65 -11.61
C ALA A 207 -10.56 6.83 -10.66
N ALA A 208 -10.09 8.04 -10.96
CA ALA A 208 -10.38 9.23 -10.16
C ALA A 208 -11.88 9.59 -10.17
N LEU A 209 -12.54 9.49 -11.34
CA LEU A 209 -13.99 9.66 -11.45
C LEU A 209 -14.74 8.64 -10.58
N ASP A 210 -14.35 7.36 -10.60
CA ASP A 210 -14.99 6.34 -9.76
C ASP A 210 -14.81 6.64 -8.27
N SER A 211 -13.59 6.97 -7.87
CA SER A 211 -13.26 7.35 -6.50
C SER A 211 -14.07 8.54 -6.01
N LEU A 212 -14.37 9.50 -6.88
CA LEU A 212 -15.23 10.67 -6.61
C LEU A 212 -16.73 10.36 -6.60
N GLY A 213 -17.12 9.09 -6.81
CA GLY A 213 -18.52 8.66 -6.88
C GLY A 213 -19.19 8.93 -8.23
N GLN A 214 -18.42 9.32 -9.25
CA GLN A 214 -18.88 9.54 -10.63
C GLN A 214 -18.78 8.25 -11.47
N SER A 215 -19.10 7.09 -10.89
CA SER A 215 -18.88 5.76 -11.49
C SER A 215 -19.52 5.55 -12.87
N LYS A 216 -20.63 6.23 -13.18
CA LYS A 216 -21.26 6.15 -14.52
C LYS A 216 -20.41 6.83 -15.59
N GLU A 217 -19.81 7.96 -15.25
CA GLU A 217 -18.89 8.68 -16.13
C GLU A 217 -17.58 7.92 -16.25
N ALA A 218 -17.06 7.42 -15.12
CA ALA A 218 -15.90 6.53 -15.08
C ALA A 218 -16.05 5.32 -16.00
N LEU A 219 -17.24 4.69 -16.03
CA LEU A 219 -17.51 3.54 -16.90
C LEU A 219 -17.39 3.90 -18.39
N ALA A 220 -17.95 5.04 -18.80
CA ALA A 220 -17.82 5.52 -20.17
C ALA A 220 -16.36 5.86 -20.51
N THR A 221 -15.62 6.44 -19.57
CA THR A 221 -14.21 6.81 -19.72
C THR A 221 -13.32 5.58 -19.86
N VAL A 222 -13.49 4.54 -19.04
CA VAL A 222 -12.70 3.30 -19.16
C VAL A 222 -13.04 2.52 -20.42
N ASP A 223 -14.29 2.56 -20.90
CA ASP A 223 -14.70 1.95 -22.17
C ASP A 223 -14.01 2.61 -23.37
N ARG A 224 -13.84 3.94 -23.32
CA ARG A 224 -13.07 4.70 -24.30
C ARG A 224 -11.60 4.28 -24.31
N ALA A 225 -10.99 4.10 -23.13
CA ALA A 225 -9.61 3.60 -23.03
C ALA A 225 -9.49 2.17 -23.58
N LEU A 226 -10.41 1.26 -23.24
CA LEU A 226 -10.42 -0.13 -23.72
C LEU A 226 -10.55 -0.24 -25.24
N ALA A 227 -11.30 0.65 -25.88
CA ALA A 227 -11.43 0.70 -27.34
C ALA A 227 -10.11 1.07 -28.05
N MET A 228 -9.21 1.76 -27.36
CA MET A 228 -7.92 2.23 -27.88
C MET A 228 -6.73 1.40 -27.40
N ALA A 229 -6.93 0.54 -26.40
CA ALA A 229 -5.88 -0.19 -25.71
C ALA A 229 -5.23 -1.27 -26.58
N GLY A 230 -3.91 -1.35 -26.49
CA GLY A 230 -3.15 -2.51 -26.94
C GLY A 230 -3.30 -3.70 -25.98
N VAL A 231 -2.57 -4.77 -26.28
CA VAL A 231 -2.62 -6.01 -25.47
C VAL A 231 -2.04 -5.78 -24.08
N SER A 232 -0.99 -4.97 -23.96
CA SER A 232 -0.29 -4.68 -22.71
C SER A 232 -1.13 -3.90 -21.70
N GLU A 233 -1.97 -2.97 -22.16
CA GLU A 233 -2.74 -2.08 -21.28
C GLU A 233 -4.07 -2.70 -20.84
N ARG A 234 -4.60 -3.64 -21.64
CA ARG A 234 -5.95 -4.19 -21.51
C ARG A 234 -6.22 -4.80 -20.13
N ARG A 235 -5.27 -5.54 -19.56
CA ARG A 235 -5.46 -6.20 -18.25
C ARG A 235 -5.72 -5.18 -17.14
N ALA A 236 -4.93 -4.12 -17.05
CA ALA A 236 -5.12 -3.09 -16.03
C ALA A 236 -6.46 -2.36 -16.21
N LEU A 237 -6.87 -2.09 -17.45
CA LEU A 237 -8.18 -1.48 -17.74
C LEU A 237 -9.35 -2.38 -17.37
N ILE A 238 -9.22 -3.71 -17.53
CA ILE A 238 -10.22 -4.70 -17.10
C ILE A 238 -10.41 -4.63 -15.57
N ALA A 239 -9.32 -4.55 -14.80
CA ALA A 239 -9.41 -4.41 -13.34
C ALA A 239 -10.13 -3.11 -12.95
N THR A 240 -9.71 -1.97 -13.50
CA THR A 240 -10.36 -0.67 -13.24
C THR A 240 -11.84 -0.69 -13.61
N LYS A 241 -12.20 -1.24 -14.77
CA LYS A 241 -13.61 -1.37 -15.19
C LYS A 241 -14.40 -2.27 -14.24
N ALA A 242 -13.80 -3.36 -13.75
CA ALA A 242 -14.46 -4.23 -12.79
C ALA A 242 -14.69 -3.54 -11.44
N GLY A 243 -13.72 -2.73 -10.98
CA GLY A 243 -13.88 -1.85 -9.81
C GLY A 243 -15.08 -0.91 -9.97
N ILE A 244 -15.16 -0.21 -11.10
CA ILE A 244 -16.29 0.68 -11.44
C ILE A 244 -17.63 -0.07 -11.46
N LEU A 245 -17.68 -1.28 -12.06
CA LEU A 245 -18.89 -2.11 -12.06
C LEU A 245 -19.30 -2.51 -10.64
N PHE A 246 -18.32 -2.84 -9.78
CA PHE A 246 -18.58 -3.10 -8.37
C PHE A 246 -19.12 -1.85 -7.66
N SER A 247 -18.56 -0.66 -7.92
CA SER A 247 -19.05 0.64 -7.40
C SER A 247 -20.50 0.90 -7.83
N LEU A 248 -20.85 0.55 -9.07
CA LEU A 248 -22.21 0.61 -9.62
C LEU A 248 -23.16 -0.50 -9.11
N ASN A 249 -22.72 -1.32 -8.15
CA ASN A 249 -23.49 -2.42 -7.56
C ASN A 249 -23.81 -3.55 -8.55
N ASP A 250 -22.93 -3.81 -9.52
CA ASP A 250 -22.98 -4.95 -10.43
C ASP A 250 -21.79 -5.91 -10.23
N PRO A 251 -21.75 -6.64 -9.09
CA PRO A 251 -20.66 -7.56 -8.78
C PRO A 251 -20.59 -8.73 -9.77
N GLN A 252 -21.70 -9.13 -10.38
CA GLN A 252 -21.70 -10.25 -11.34
C GLN A 252 -21.03 -9.85 -12.66
N ALA A 253 -21.27 -8.63 -13.17
CA ALA A 253 -20.57 -8.12 -14.33
C ALA A 253 -19.07 -7.93 -14.04
N ALA A 254 -18.71 -7.43 -12.85
CA ALA A 254 -17.31 -7.33 -12.43
C ALA A 254 -16.60 -8.70 -12.45
N LEU A 255 -17.21 -9.73 -11.85
CA LEU A 255 -16.66 -11.09 -11.85
C LEU A 255 -16.56 -11.70 -13.26
N THR A 256 -17.57 -11.48 -14.10
CA THR A 256 -17.57 -11.95 -15.50
C THR A 256 -16.39 -11.36 -16.28
N LEU A 257 -16.07 -10.09 -16.02
CA LEU A 257 -14.96 -9.40 -16.65
C LEU A 257 -13.60 -9.86 -16.11
N LEU A 258 -13.48 -10.11 -14.80
CA LEU A 258 -12.23 -10.50 -14.14
C LEU A 258 -11.84 -11.98 -14.34
N ALA A 259 -12.81 -12.88 -14.47
CA ALA A 259 -12.57 -14.33 -14.45
C ALA A 259 -11.51 -14.81 -15.47
N PRO A 260 -11.49 -14.36 -16.74
CA PRO A 260 -10.47 -14.81 -17.71
C PRO A 260 -9.05 -14.37 -17.33
N GLU A 261 -8.88 -13.17 -16.79
CA GLU A 261 -7.57 -12.66 -16.38
C GLU A 261 -7.08 -13.36 -15.11
N ILE A 262 -7.96 -13.56 -14.13
CA ILE A 262 -7.66 -14.30 -12.90
C ILE A 262 -7.20 -15.72 -13.23
N GLU A 263 -7.92 -16.45 -14.08
CA GLU A 263 -7.55 -17.81 -14.48
C GLU A 263 -6.21 -17.85 -15.22
N SER A 264 -5.98 -16.90 -16.12
CA SER A 264 -4.72 -16.77 -16.85
C SER A 264 -3.52 -16.58 -15.90
N ILE A 265 -3.68 -15.75 -14.87
CA ILE A 265 -2.63 -15.47 -13.89
C ILE A 265 -2.41 -16.63 -12.95
N ARG A 266 -3.48 -17.27 -12.46
CA ARG A 266 -3.39 -18.50 -11.66
C ARG A 266 -2.61 -19.57 -12.39
N LYS A 267 -2.90 -19.78 -13.68
CA LYS A 267 -2.19 -20.75 -14.52
C LYS A 267 -0.69 -20.41 -14.66
N GLN A 268 -0.35 -19.13 -14.84
CA GLN A 268 1.04 -18.68 -14.90
C GLN A 268 1.77 -18.83 -13.56
N ALA A 269 1.08 -18.59 -12.45
CA ALA A 269 1.61 -18.67 -11.10
C ALA A 269 1.75 -20.12 -10.59
N ALA A 270 0.96 -21.06 -11.12
CA ALA A 270 0.95 -22.47 -10.70
C ALA A 270 2.27 -23.21 -10.92
N SER A 271 3.06 -22.80 -11.92
CA SER A 271 4.38 -23.39 -12.22
C SER A 271 5.54 -22.70 -11.51
N GLN A 272 5.28 -21.63 -10.74
CA GLN A 272 6.32 -20.81 -10.13
C GLN A 272 6.64 -21.29 -8.70
N PRO A 273 7.90 -21.19 -8.24
CA PRO A 273 8.23 -21.34 -6.83
C PRO A 273 7.56 -20.24 -5.97
N PRO A 274 7.48 -20.40 -4.63
CA PRO A 274 6.64 -19.57 -3.77
C PRO A 274 6.82 -18.05 -3.92
N VAL A 275 8.06 -17.55 -3.94
CA VAL A 275 8.35 -16.11 -4.09
C VAL A 275 7.92 -15.59 -5.46
N GLN A 276 8.27 -16.30 -6.54
CA GLN A 276 7.87 -15.91 -7.90
C GLN A 276 6.36 -16.07 -8.12
N ARG A 277 5.72 -17.03 -7.43
CA ARG A 277 4.26 -17.19 -7.42
C ARG A 277 3.60 -15.95 -6.82
N ALA A 278 4.08 -15.49 -5.65
CA ALA A 278 3.54 -14.29 -5.01
C ALA A 278 3.74 -13.04 -5.88
N ALA A 279 4.91 -12.90 -6.50
CA ALA A 279 5.17 -11.81 -7.47
C ALA A 279 4.23 -11.87 -8.69
N MET A 280 4.02 -13.06 -9.27
CA MET A 280 3.11 -13.25 -10.41
C MET A 280 1.67 -12.88 -10.06
N LEU A 281 1.17 -13.37 -8.92
CA LEU A 281 -0.16 -13.02 -8.42
C LEU A 281 -0.29 -11.52 -8.13
N GLY A 282 0.77 -10.90 -7.61
CA GLY A 282 0.84 -9.46 -7.32
C GLY A 282 0.84 -8.55 -8.54
N THR A 283 0.96 -9.09 -9.76
CA THR A 283 0.77 -8.29 -10.99
C THR A 283 -0.70 -7.90 -11.23
N TYR A 284 -1.64 -8.43 -10.44
CA TYR A 284 -3.07 -8.22 -10.62
C TYR A 284 -3.86 -8.15 -9.31
N THR A 285 -3.24 -7.58 -8.29
CA THR A 285 -3.81 -7.40 -6.94
C THR A 285 -5.20 -6.77 -6.96
N GLU A 286 -5.37 -5.65 -7.68
CA GLU A 286 -6.65 -4.93 -7.80
C GLU A 286 -7.77 -5.87 -8.27
N GLY A 287 -7.50 -6.69 -9.30
CA GLY A 287 -8.45 -7.67 -9.81
C GLY A 287 -8.83 -8.74 -8.78
N PHE A 288 -7.87 -9.26 -8.02
CA PHE A 288 -8.14 -10.24 -6.96
C PHE A 288 -8.93 -9.63 -5.79
N VAL A 289 -8.60 -8.41 -5.37
CA VAL A 289 -9.32 -7.70 -4.30
C VAL A 289 -10.76 -7.39 -4.73
N THR A 290 -10.96 -6.80 -5.91
CA THR A 290 -12.31 -6.54 -6.44
C THR A 290 -13.13 -7.82 -6.57
N ALA A 291 -12.55 -8.91 -7.08
CA ALA A 291 -13.23 -10.19 -7.17
C ALA A 291 -13.62 -10.72 -5.78
N THR A 292 -12.75 -10.57 -4.79
CA THR A 292 -13.04 -10.97 -3.40
C THR A 292 -14.27 -10.25 -2.86
N PHE A 293 -14.31 -8.92 -2.95
CA PHE A 293 -15.47 -8.14 -2.50
C PHE A 293 -16.74 -8.44 -3.31
N ALA A 294 -16.62 -8.67 -4.61
CA ALA A 294 -17.74 -9.06 -5.46
C ALA A 294 -18.32 -10.43 -5.05
N HIS A 295 -17.45 -11.44 -4.83
CA HIS A 295 -17.85 -12.74 -4.31
C HIS A 295 -18.48 -12.63 -2.90
N MET A 296 -17.89 -11.83 -2.00
CA MET A 296 -18.45 -11.55 -0.67
C MET A 296 -19.85 -10.91 -0.75
N GLN A 297 -20.07 -10.00 -1.70
CA GLN A 297 -21.37 -9.38 -1.91
C GLN A 297 -22.41 -10.39 -2.40
N LEU A 298 -22.02 -11.30 -3.29
CA LEU A 298 -22.86 -12.39 -3.79
C LEU A 298 -22.94 -13.59 -2.84
N GLN A 299 -22.27 -13.53 -1.68
CA GLN A 299 -22.18 -14.63 -0.71
C GLN A 299 -21.57 -15.92 -1.27
N GLN A 300 -20.72 -15.79 -2.29
CA GLN A 300 -19.93 -16.86 -2.89
C GLN A 300 -18.65 -17.08 -2.06
N TRP A 301 -18.83 -17.52 -0.82
CA TRP A 301 -17.78 -17.45 0.21
C TRP A 301 -16.53 -18.27 -0.09
N GLN A 302 -16.68 -19.45 -0.70
CA GLN A 302 -15.55 -20.29 -1.10
C GLN A 302 -14.67 -19.58 -2.13
N ASP A 303 -15.31 -18.94 -3.13
CA ASP A 303 -14.61 -18.19 -4.17
C ASP A 303 -13.98 -16.93 -3.60
N ALA A 304 -14.65 -16.24 -2.67
CA ALA A 304 -14.10 -15.09 -1.96
C ALA A 304 -12.81 -15.44 -1.20
N VAL A 305 -12.80 -16.55 -0.46
CA VAL A 305 -11.58 -17.04 0.21
C VAL A 305 -10.50 -17.38 -0.81
N GLY A 306 -10.87 -18.00 -1.93
CA GLY A 306 -9.93 -18.35 -3.00
C GLY A 306 -9.27 -17.14 -3.65
N THR A 307 -10.05 -16.12 -4.05
CA THR A 307 -9.50 -14.89 -4.63
C THR A 307 -8.74 -14.07 -3.60
N LEU A 308 -9.14 -14.09 -2.33
CA LEU A 308 -8.41 -13.43 -1.25
C LEU A 308 -7.03 -14.07 -1.04
N ALA A 309 -6.96 -15.41 -0.99
CA ALA A 309 -5.70 -16.12 -0.84
C ALA A 309 -4.70 -15.87 -2.00
N ASP A 310 -5.23 -15.63 -3.19
CA ASP A 310 -4.44 -15.26 -4.37
C ASP A 310 -4.09 -13.77 -4.41
N ALA A 311 -4.75 -12.91 -3.65
CA ALA A 311 -4.41 -11.49 -3.58
C ALA A 311 -3.06 -11.33 -2.88
N GLN A 312 -2.06 -10.87 -3.63
CA GLN A 312 -0.70 -10.61 -3.15
C GLN A 312 -0.34 -9.17 -3.51
N SER A 313 0.39 -8.45 -2.66
CA SER A 313 0.95 -7.14 -3.00
C SER A 313 2.35 -7.01 -2.41
N PRO A 314 3.37 -7.63 -3.05
CA PRO A 314 4.75 -7.56 -2.55
C PRO A 314 5.28 -6.13 -2.42
N LEU A 315 4.74 -5.18 -3.19
CA LEU A 315 5.13 -3.77 -3.19
C LEU A 315 4.52 -2.97 -2.04
N GLU A 316 3.33 -3.33 -1.57
CA GLU A 316 2.68 -2.70 -0.39
C GLU A 316 3.24 -3.25 0.92
N GLY A 317 3.97 -4.38 0.88
CA GLY A 317 4.59 -4.97 2.04
C GLY A 317 3.58 -5.65 2.99
N PRO A 318 3.99 -5.98 4.22
CA PRO A 318 3.19 -6.79 5.14
C PRO A 318 1.89 -6.17 5.66
N SER A 319 1.72 -4.85 5.58
CA SER A 319 0.43 -4.22 5.90
C SER A 319 -0.69 -4.78 5.03
N PHE A 320 -0.40 -5.11 3.77
CA PHE A 320 -1.37 -5.77 2.89
C PHE A 320 -1.72 -7.20 3.34
N LEU A 321 -0.76 -7.93 3.91
CA LEU A 321 -1.00 -9.28 4.44
C LEU A 321 -1.85 -9.23 5.73
N ALA A 322 -1.61 -8.22 6.58
CA ALA A 322 -2.47 -7.96 7.75
C ALA A 322 -3.90 -7.56 7.33
N TYR A 323 -4.04 -6.69 6.33
CA TYR A 323 -5.32 -6.34 5.71
C TYR A 323 -6.05 -7.58 5.15
N ARG A 324 -5.33 -8.44 4.42
CA ARG A 324 -5.84 -9.71 3.90
C ARG A 324 -6.34 -10.62 5.01
N GLY A 325 -5.59 -10.74 6.10
CA GLY A 325 -6.00 -11.46 7.30
C GLY A 325 -7.29 -10.90 7.91
N LEU A 326 -7.45 -9.57 7.90
CA LEU A 326 -8.64 -8.91 8.42
C LEU A 326 -9.89 -9.16 7.56
N ILE A 327 -9.77 -9.12 6.22
CA ILE A 327 -10.85 -9.55 5.32
C ILE A 327 -11.20 -11.02 5.56
N TYR A 328 -10.21 -11.87 5.75
CA TYR A 328 -10.46 -13.29 6.02
C TYR A 328 -11.23 -13.48 7.33
N ARG A 329 -10.88 -12.76 8.41
CA ARG A 329 -11.67 -12.74 9.65
C ARG A 329 -13.10 -12.28 9.42
N TYR A 330 -13.30 -11.27 8.57
CA TYR A 330 -14.63 -10.85 8.12
C TYR A 330 -15.43 -11.97 7.46
N ILE A 331 -14.85 -12.68 6.49
CA ILE A 331 -15.51 -13.78 5.80
C ILE A 331 -15.87 -14.90 6.79
N MET A 332 -14.95 -15.29 7.67
CA MET A 332 -15.19 -16.35 8.64
C MET A 332 -16.29 -15.99 9.64
N ALA A 333 -16.36 -14.73 10.10
CA ALA A 333 -17.43 -14.27 10.97
C ALA A 333 -18.80 -14.23 10.27
N ARG A 334 -18.84 -13.83 8.99
CA ARG A 334 -20.07 -13.79 8.19
C ARG A 334 -20.65 -15.17 7.92
N THR A 335 -19.80 -16.16 7.78
CA THR A 335 -20.19 -17.51 7.35
C THR A 335 -20.39 -18.47 8.50
N GLN A 336 -19.61 -18.32 9.57
CA GLN A 336 -19.51 -19.28 10.69
C GLN A 336 -19.30 -20.72 10.20
N ASN A 337 -18.66 -20.87 9.02
CA ASN A 337 -18.47 -22.15 8.38
C ASN A 337 -16.98 -22.56 8.42
N PRO A 338 -16.58 -23.50 9.29
CA PRO A 338 -15.20 -23.93 9.39
C PRO A 338 -14.69 -24.64 8.13
N SER A 339 -15.56 -25.13 7.24
CA SER A 339 -15.14 -25.76 5.99
C SER A 339 -14.47 -24.79 5.01
N LEU A 340 -14.64 -23.48 5.22
CA LEU A 340 -14.02 -22.42 4.41
C LEU A 340 -12.63 -22.02 4.91
N ALA A 341 -12.15 -22.64 6.00
CA ALA A 341 -10.87 -22.30 6.58
C ALA A 341 -9.73 -22.46 5.57
N ASN A 342 -8.88 -21.45 5.49
CA ASN A 342 -7.68 -21.44 4.66
C ASN A 342 -6.46 -21.32 5.57
N ALA A 343 -5.59 -22.33 5.56
CA ALA A 343 -4.46 -22.40 6.49
C ALA A 343 -3.49 -21.22 6.38
N SER A 344 -3.23 -20.71 5.17
CA SER A 344 -2.34 -19.57 4.97
C SER A 344 -2.97 -18.29 5.50
N LEU A 345 -4.24 -18.03 5.18
CA LEU A 345 -4.94 -16.83 5.68
C LEU A 345 -5.15 -16.87 7.20
N GLU A 346 -5.37 -18.06 7.75
CA GLU A 346 -5.46 -18.28 9.20
C GLU A 346 -4.13 -17.99 9.89
N HIS A 347 -3.03 -18.47 9.31
CA HIS A 347 -1.68 -18.19 9.78
C HIS A 347 -1.38 -16.68 9.75
N ASP A 348 -1.60 -16.03 8.61
CA ASP A 348 -1.37 -14.58 8.47
C ASP A 348 -2.21 -13.78 9.48
N ALA A 349 -3.50 -14.08 9.60
CA ALA A 349 -4.38 -13.38 10.51
C ALA A 349 -4.00 -13.59 11.99
N ALA A 350 -3.45 -14.74 12.36
CA ALA A 350 -2.93 -14.98 13.71
C ALA A 350 -1.59 -14.27 13.94
N TYR A 351 -0.66 -14.40 12.99
CA TYR A 351 0.67 -13.82 13.06
C TYR A 351 0.61 -12.30 13.15
N TYR A 352 -0.13 -11.64 12.26
CA TYR A 352 -0.24 -10.17 12.25
C TYR A 352 -1.07 -9.62 13.42
N ALA A 353 -1.96 -10.41 14.03
CA ALA A 353 -2.57 -10.01 15.29
C ALA A 353 -1.53 -9.82 16.40
N GLU A 354 -0.43 -10.57 16.36
CA GLU A 354 0.59 -10.56 17.42
C GLU A 354 1.77 -9.62 17.10
N HIS A 355 2.07 -9.41 15.81
CA HIS A 355 3.30 -8.73 15.40
C HIS A 355 3.08 -7.42 14.63
N ASP A 356 1.87 -7.13 14.12
CA ASP A 356 1.60 -5.83 13.50
C ASP A 356 1.21 -4.79 14.58
N SER A 357 2.00 -3.72 14.63
CA SER A 357 1.80 -2.55 15.49
C SER A 357 0.95 -1.46 14.83
N GLY A 358 0.55 -1.66 13.57
CA GLY A 358 -0.36 -0.81 12.82
C GLY A 358 -1.84 -1.05 13.15
N HIS A 359 -2.73 -0.33 12.46
CA HIS A 359 -4.16 -0.41 12.73
C HIS A 359 -4.76 -1.76 12.33
N TYR A 360 -4.22 -2.46 11.32
CA TYR A 360 -4.69 -3.79 10.96
C TYR A 360 -4.41 -4.83 12.06
N GLY A 361 -3.21 -4.86 12.65
CA GLY A 361 -2.91 -5.71 13.80
C GLY A 361 -3.85 -5.47 14.98
N ALA A 362 -4.10 -4.19 15.32
CA ALA A 362 -5.04 -3.82 16.38
C ALA A 362 -6.50 -4.24 16.06
N LEU A 363 -6.91 -4.18 14.79
CA LEU A 363 -8.22 -4.69 14.35
C LEU A 363 -8.25 -6.23 14.39
N LEU A 364 -7.20 -6.94 13.99
CA LEU A 364 -7.14 -8.39 14.10
C LEU A 364 -7.28 -8.86 15.56
N ARG A 365 -6.64 -8.17 16.51
CA ARG A 365 -6.81 -8.39 17.96
C ARG A 365 -8.24 -8.09 18.43
N MET A 366 -8.85 -7.00 17.96
CA MET A 366 -10.28 -6.72 18.24
C MET A 366 -11.17 -7.90 17.81
N TRP A 367 -10.89 -8.47 16.64
CA TRP A 367 -11.63 -9.60 16.09
C TRP A 367 -11.38 -10.91 16.85
N ARG A 368 -10.30 -11.02 17.63
CA ARG A 368 -10.09 -12.07 18.65
C ARG A 368 -10.81 -11.82 19.97
N GLY A 369 -11.39 -10.62 20.15
CA GLY A 369 -12.13 -10.26 21.37
C GLY A 369 -11.42 -9.26 22.28
N GLU A 370 -10.25 -8.75 21.88
CA GLU A 370 -9.48 -7.80 22.68
C GLU A 370 -10.05 -6.38 22.59
N GLU A 371 -9.86 -5.58 23.63
CA GLU A 371 -10.29 -4.18 23.68
C GLU A 371 -9.20 -3.26 23.14
N THR A 372 -9.20 -3.02 21.82
CA THR A 372 -8.14 -2.23 21.14
C THR A 372 -8.57 -0.82 20.73
N VAL A 373 -9.74 -0.35 21.17
CA VAL A 373 -10.31 0.96 20.76
C VAL A 373 -9.35 2.13 21.02
N LEU A 374 -8.74 2.18 22.20
CA LEU A 374 -7.79 3.25 22.55
C LEU A 374 -6.48 3.15 21.78
N GLU A 375 -6.03 1.93 21.50
CA GLU A 375 -4.83 1.67 20.70
C GLU A 375 -5.03 2.16 19.25
N VAL A 376 -6.13 1.76 18.62
CA VAL A 376 -6.48 2.20 17.25
C VAL A 376 -6.59 3.72 17.19
N ALA A 377 -7.23 4.37 18.17
CA ALA A 377 -7.29 5.82 18.24
C ALA A 377 -5.90 6.47 18.33
N GLY A 378 -5.00 5.90 19.13
CA GLY A 378 -3.61 6.34 19.26
C GLY A 378 -2.79 6.18 17.98
N ILE A 379 -3.01 5.11 17.22
CA ILE A 379 -2.38 4.87 15.91
C ILE A 379 -2.86 5.91 14.89
N LEU A 380 -4.17 6.09 14.75
CA LEU A 380 -4.76 7.07 13.82
C LEU A 380 -4.33 8.52 14.13
N ALA A 381 -4.17 8.86 15.41
CA ALA A 381 -3.71 10.19 15.83
C ALA A 381 -2.29 10.54 15.35
N ARG A 382 -1.47 9.54 15.01
CA ARG A 382 -0.11 9.73 14.48
C ARG A 382 -0.07 9.87 12.96
N MET A 383 -1.12 9.46 12.26
CA MET A 383 -1.26 9.61 10.81
C MET A 383 -1.72 11.02 10.45
N SER A 384 -1.74 11.41 9.17
CA SER A 384 -2.30 12.71 8.74
C SER A 384 -2.84 12.66 7.32
N GLY A 385 -3.66 13.62 6.92
CA GLY A 385 -4.10 13.77 5.53
C GLY A 385 -4.88 12.56 4.99
N VAL A 386 -4.49 12.12 3.79
CA VAL A 386 -5.05 10.96 3.07
C VAL A 386 -4.89 9.68 3.90
N ASP A 387 -3.67 9.34 4.34
CA ASP A 387 -3.37 8.14 5.12
C ASP A 387 -4.27 7.99 6.34
N ARG A 388 -4.52 9.09 7.08
CA ARG A 388 -5.41 9.07 8.24
C ARG A 388 -6.86 8.81 7.84
N GLN A 389 -7.33 9.40 6.74
CA GLN A 389 -8.71 9.24 6.29
C GLN A 389 -8.98 7.84 5.72
N GLU A 390 -8.03 7.27 4.98
CA GLU A 390 -8.10 5.87 4.51
C GLU A 390 -8.17 4.90 5.68
N ALA A 391 -7.17 4.95 6.58
CA ALA A 391 -7.11 4.07 7.74
C ALA A 391 -8.35 4.23 8.64
N ARG A 392 -8.86 5.46 8.81
CA ARG A 392 -10.09 5.70 9.57
C ARG A 392 -11.33 5.11 8.87
N GLY A 393 -11.40 5.16 7.54
CA GLY A 393 -12.47 4.55 6.75
C GLY A 393 -12.54 3.04 6.97
N GLU A 394 -11.40 2.37 6.85
CA GLU A 394 -11.26 0.93 7.10
C GLU A 394 -11.60 0.56 8.55
N VAL A 395 -11.02 1.27 9.53
CA VAL A 395 -11.28 1.06 10.96
C VAL A 395 -12.79 1.16 11.24
N LEU A 396 -13.47 2.16 10.70
CA LEU A 396 -14.90 2.33 10.90
C LEU A 396 -15.69 1.17 10.27
N PHE A 397 -15.35 0.75 9.05
CA PHE A 397 -16.00 -0.39 8.41
C PHE A 397 -15.81 -1.69 9.23
N TYR A 398 -14.57 -2.05 9.58
CA TYR A 398 -14.30 -3.30 10.29
C TYR A 398 -14.80 -3.28 11.73
N THR A 399 -14.85 -2.12 12.38
CA THR A 399 -15.49 -1.97 13.70
C THR A 399 -17.00 -2.14 13.60
N ALA A 400 -17.65 -1.53 12.60
CA ALA A 400 -19.08 -1.71 12.37
C ALA A 400 -19.43 -3.17 12.05
N ALA A 401 -18.63 -3.82 11.20
CA ALA A 401 -18.77 -5.23 10.86
C ALA A 401 -18.62 -6.13 12.09
N TYR A 402 -17.60 -5.90 12.92
CA TYR A 402 -17.40 -6.63 14.16
C TYR A 402 -18.58 -6.48 15.11
N LEU A 403 -19.05 -5.24 15.32
CA LEU A 403 -20.22 -4.97 16.14
C LEU A 403 -21.45 -5.73 15.64
N LYS A 404 -21.70 -5.73 14.33
CA LYS A 404 -22.86 -6.37 13.72
C LYS A 404 -22.78 -7.89 13.75
N PHE A 405 -21.70 -8.47 13.20
CA PHE A 405 -21.62 -9.89 12.88
C PHE A 405 -20.98 -10.74 13.97
N VAL A 406 -20.24 -10.12 14.90
CA VAL A 406 -19.58 -10.84 16.01
C VAL A 406 -20.23 -10.52 17.35
N LYS A 407 -20.53 -9.25 17.62
CA LYS A 407 -21.09 -8.84 18.91
C LYS A 407 -22.62 -8.76 18.96
N ASP A 408 -23.31 -8.95 17.83
CA ASP A 408 -24.77 -8.77 17.71
C ASP A 408 -25.27 -7.39 18.21
N LYS A 409 -24.45 -6.35 18.00
CA LYS A 409 -24.71 -4.96 18.39
C LYS A 409 -25.10 -4.12 17.17
N ALA A 410 -26.23 -4.45 16.55
CA ALA A 410 -26.71 -3.80 15.31
C ALA A 410 -26.85 -2.27 15.43
N ALA A 411 -27.33 -1.76 16.57
CA ALA A 411 -27.44 -0.30 16.79
C ALA A 411 -26.06 0.40 16.81
N GLY A 412 -25.07 -0.24 17.43
CA GLY A 412 -23.69 0.25 17.43
C GLY A 412 -23.09 0.24 16.02
N ALA A 413 -23.30 -0.85 15.26
CA ALA A 413 -22.85 -0.94 13.88
C ALA A 413 -23.45 0.16 12.99
N LYS A 414 -24.75 0.44 13.14
CA LYS A 414 -25.44 1.50 12.40
C LYS A 414 -24.89 2.89 12.75
N MET A 415 -24.59 3.14 14.02
CA MET A 415 -23.95 4.40 14.44
C MET A 415 -22.55 4.55 13.84
N THR A 416 -21.76 3.47 13.82
CA THR A 416 -20.43 3.48 13.18
C THR A 416 -20.53 3.67 11.67
N LEU A 417 -21.53 3.10 11.00
CA LEU A 417 -21.81 3.36 9.58
C LEU A 417 -22.17 4.83 9.32
N THR A 418 -22.93 5.48 10.21
CA THR A 418 -23.18 6.92 10.12
C THR A 418 -21.86 7.71 10.16
N ASN A 419 -20.94 7.35 11.05
CA ASN A 419 -19.63 7.99 11.13
C ASN A 419 -18.79 7.74 9.86
N LEU A 420 -18.86 6.54 9.28
CA LEU A 420 -18.20 6.21 8.00
C LEU A 420 -18.77 7.06 6.85
N ASN A 421 -20.09 7.23 6.80
CA ASN A 421 -20.74 8.09 5.80
C ASN A 421 -20.42 9.57 5.98
N GLN A 422 -20.26 10.04 7.22
CA GLN A 422 -19.82 11.40 7.50
C GLN A 422 -18.36 11.63 7.10
N LEU A 423 -17.50 10.64 7.33
CA LEU A 423 -16.10 10.68 6.88
C LEU A 423 -16.01 10.76 5.36
N ALA A 424 -16.88 10.02 4.66
CA ALA A 424 -16.91 9.91 3.21
C ALA A 424 -15.52 9.62 2.61
N PRO A 425 -14.90 8.46 2.92
CA PRO A 425 -13.57 8.13 2.40
C PRO A 425 -13.66 7.76 0.91
N TYR A 426 -13.68 8.78 0.04
CA TYR A 426 -13.73 8.65 -1.41
C TYR A 426 -12.67 7.67 -1.92
N GLY A 427 -13.06 6.77 -2.83
CA GLY A 427 -12.21 5.69 -3.34
C GLY A 427 -12.16 4.40 -2.50
N SER A 428 -12.66 4.39 -1.27
CA SER A 428 -12.61 3.18 -0.42
C SER A 428 -13.69 2.17 -0.79
N ILE A 429 -13.25 0.94 -1.09
CA ILE A 429 -14.14 -0.20 -1.33
C ILE A 429 -14.94 -0.59 -0.08
N GLU A 430 -14.37 -0.41 1.12
CA GLU A 430 -15.01 -0.63 2.41
C GLU A 430 -16.20 0.31 2.62
N TRP A 431 -16.10 1.56 2.15
CA TRP A 431 -17.22 2.49 2.26
C TRP A 431 -18.38 2.09 1.34
N ILE A 432 -18.07 1.80 0.08
CA ILE A 432 -19.05 1.33 -0.91
C ILE A 432 -19.72 0.03 -0.44
N TYR A 433 -18.93 -0.94 0.00
CA TYR A 433 -19.44 -2.23 0.47
C TYR A 433 -20.18 -2.11 1.80
N GLY A 434 -19.66 -1.29 2.74
CA GLY A 434 -20.25 -1.02 4.04
C GLY A 434 -21.69 -0.50 3.94
N GLN A 435 -21.95 0.40 3.00
CA GLN A 435 -23.31 0.90 2.73
C GLN A 435 -24.30 -0.20 2.36
N ARG A 436 -23.84 -1.34 1.83
CA ARG A 436 -24.70 -2.45 1.37
C ARG A 436 -24.95 -3.48 2.47
N VAL A 437 -23.99 -3.67 3.37
CA VAL A 437 -23.99 -4.80 4.32
C VAL A 437 -24.13 -4.41 5.78
N LEU A 438 -23.89 -3.14 6.14
CA LEU A 438 -23.90 -2.67 7.53
C LEU A 438 -25.20 -1.97 7.95
N GLN A 439 -26.15 -1.77 7.02
CA GLN A 439 -27.46 -1.18 7.33
C GLN A 439 -28.30 -2.01 8.29
#